data_AF-A0A3D1KFF3-F1
#
_entry.id   AF-A0A3D1KFF3-F1
#
_cell.length_a   1.000
_cell.length_b   1.000
_cell.length_c   1.000
_cell.angle_alpha   90.00
_cell.angle_beta   90.00
_cell.angle_gamma   90.00
#
_symmetry.space_group_name_H-M   'P 1'
#
loop_
_entity.id
_entity.type
_entity.pdbx_description
1 polymer ?
#
loop_
_entity_poly.entity_id
_entity_poly.type
_entity_poly.pdbx_seq_one_letter_code
_entity_poly.pdbx_strand_id
1 'polypeptide(L)' 'MRKNSKDGPAQYSAEENLQRISRSGILEDFARKNDSQWDHSKWLELCDLIIKKGYVPVDFDKVGLMLEDIKSDI' A
#
# COMPACT_ATOMS: atom_id res chain seq x y z
N MET A 1 18.26 28.64 2.25
CA MET A 1 17.42 27.52 2.75
C MET A 1 17.56 26.31 1.84
N ARG A 2 18.46 25.36 2.12
CA ARG A 2 18.43 24.00 1.56
C ARG A 2 19.12 23.05 2.55
N LYS A 3 18.34 22.46 3.44
CA LYS A 3 18.60 21.17 4.09
C LYS A 3 17.63 20.20 3.40
N ASN A 4 17.93 18.97 3.02
CA ASN A 4 18.92 18.03 3.51
C ASN A 4 19.13 16.91 2.47
N SER A 5 20.30 16.28 2.52
CA SER A 5 20.68 15.04 1.85
C SER A 5 19.66 13.91 2.06
N LYS A 6 19.35 13.14 1.00
CA LYS A 6 18.37 12.03 0.97
C LYS A 6 18.97 10.67 1.36
N ASP A 7 19.89 10.66 2.30
CA ASP A 7 20.45 9.43 2.88
C ASP A 7 20.16 9.46 4.39
N GLY A 8 19.01 8.91 4.79
CA GLY A 8 18.51 8.88 6.18
C GLY A 8 17.31 7.93 6.34
N PRO A 9 17.04 7.42 7.56
CA PRO A 9 16.14 6.29 7.80
C PRO A 9 14.68 6.62 7.43
N ALA A 10 13.90 5.56 7.15
CA ALA A 10 12.52 5.59 6.63
C ALA A 10 11.78 6.93 6.83
N GLN A 11 11.60 7.67 5.73
CA GLN A 11 11.09 9.05 5.73
C GLN A 11 9.64 9.19 6.25
N TYR A 12 8.92 8.07 6.39
CA TYR A 12 7.50 8.03 6.71
C TYR A 12 7.21 6.95 7.76
N SER A 13 6.32 7.26 8.70
CA SER A 13 5.75 6.30 9.64
C SER A 13 4.80 5.31 8.95
N ALA A 14 4.42 4.24 9.66
CA ALA A 14 3.46 3.26 9.15
C ALA A 14 2.11 3.89 8.79
N GLU A 15 1.62 4.82 9.61
CA GLU A 15 0.37 5.54 9.37
C GLU A 15 0.48 6.47 8.15
N GLU A 16 1.60 7.19 8.00
CA GLU A 16 1.84 8.02 6.81
C GLU A 16 1.90 7.17 5.54
N ASN A 17 2.52 5.98 5.60
CA ASN A 17 2.55 5.07 4.46
C ASN A 17 1.18 4.51 4.11
N LEU A 18 0.32 4.20 5.08
CA LEU A 18 -1.08 3.82 4.82
C LEU A 18 -1.86 4.95 4.13
N GLN A 19 -1.71 6.18 4.59
CA GLN A 19 -2.31 7.37 3.95
C GLN A 19 -1.77 7.61 2.54
N ARG A 20 -0.49 7.29 2.29
CA ARG A 20 0.09 7.38 0.95
C ARG A 20 -0.43 6.27 0.03
N ILE A 21 -0.60 5.05 0.55
CA ILE A 21 -1.17 3.91 -0.18
C ILE A 21 -2.61 4.22 -0.59
N SER A 22 -3.46 4.70 0.33
CA SER A 22 -4.86 5.04 0.05
C SER A 22 -5.02 6.07 -1.06
N ARG A 23 -4.07 7.00 -1.20
CA ARG A 23 -4.08 8.05 -2.23
C ARG A 23 -3.40 7.65 -3.53
N SER A 24 -2.75 6.48 -3.57
CA SER A 24 -1.93 6.07 -4.71
C SER A 24 -2.72 5.36 -5.81
N GLY A 25 -3.94 4.88 -5.52
CA GLY A 25 -4.73 4.05 -6.43
C GLY A 25 -4.28 2.59 -6.51
N ILE A 26 -3.21 2.20 -5.79
CA ILE A 26 -2.61 0.87 -5.91
C ILE A 26 -3.56 -0.26 -5.49
N LEU A 27 -4.44 0.00 -4.51
CA LEU A 27 -5.38 -0.97 -3.99
C LEU A 27 -6.59 -1.11 -4.91
N GLU A 28 -7.09 -0.01 -5.45
CA GLU A 28 -8.18 0.00 -6.41
C GLU A 28 -7.78 -0.64 -7.74
N ASP A 29 -6.56 -0.36 -8.21
CA ASP A 29 -6.00 -1.01 -9.41
C ASP A 29 -5.81 -2.52 -9.18
N PHE A 30 -5.34 -2.91 -8.00
CA PHE A 30 -5.23 -4.32 -7.63
C PHE A 30 -6.60 -5.00 -7.59
N ALA A 31 -7.60 -4.40 -6.93
CA ALA A 31 -8.93 -4.97 -6.82
C ALA A 31 -9.59 -5.12 -8.20
N ARG A 32 -9.54 -4.08 -9.04
CA ARG A 32 -10.05 -4.14 -10.42
C ARG A 32 -9.35 -5.20 -11.28
N LYS A 33 -8.02 -5.28 -11.20
CA LYS A 33 -7.23 -6.25 -11.99
C LYS A 33 -7.56 -7.71 -11.66
N ASN A 34 -8.06 -7.96 -10.45
CA ASN A 34 -8.42 -9.28 -9.98
C ASN A 34 -9.95 -9.45 -9.83
N ASP A 35 -10.77 -8.61 -10.47
CA ASP A 35 -12.25 -8.69 -10.40
C ASP A 35 -12.78 -8.81 -8.95
N SER A 36 -12.19 -8.04 -8.04
CA SER A 36 -12.49 -8.04 -6.59
C SER A 36 -12.35 -9.41 -5.90
N GLN A 37 -11.57 -10.32 -6.50
CA GLN A 37 -11.34 -11.68 -6.04
C GLN A 37 -9.84 -12.00 -6.09
N TRP A 38 -9.23 -12.15 -4.92
CA TRP A 38 -7.82 -12.51 -4.82
C TRP A 38 -7.63 -13.64 -3.81
N ASP A 39 -6.65 -14.48 -4.08
CA ASP A 39 -6.19 -15.51 -3.16
C ASP A 39 -4.98 -15.02 -2.34
N HIS A 40 -4.41 -15.91 -1.54
CA HIS A 40 -3.22 -15.59 -0.76
C HIS A 40 -2.01 -15.23 -1.63
N SER A 41 -1.86 -15.84 -2.80
CA SER A 41 -0.74 -15.59 -3.70
C SER A 41 -0.79 -14.15 -4.25
N LYS A 42 -1.97 -13.71 -4.67
CA LYS A 42 -2.23 -12.34 -5.13
C LYS A 42 -2.06 -11.31 -4.03
N TRP A 43 -2.47 -11.65 -2.81
CA TRP A 43 -2.17 -10.85 -1.63
C TRP A 43 -0.66 -10.65 -1.42
N LEU A 44 0.14 -11.72 -1.51
CA LEU A 44 1.60 -11.61 -1.39
C LEU A 44 2.24 -10.79 -2.51
N GLU A 45 1.76 -10.92 -3.75
CA GLU A 45 2.19 -10.08 -4.88
C GLU A 45 1.96 -8.58 -4.60
N LEU A 46 0.81 -8.23 -4.00
CA LEU A 46 0.53 -6.86 -3.60
C LEU A 46 1.45 -6.38 -2.47
N CYS A 47 1.68 -7.20 -1.45
CA CYS A 47 2.60 -6.87 -0.35
C CYS A 47 4.01 -6.57 -0.88
N ASP A 48 4.53 -7.43 -1.76
CA ASP A 48 5.83 -7.22 -2.41
C ASP A 48 5.85 -5.95 -3.27
N LEU A 49 4.77 -5.65 -3.99
CA LEU A 49 4.64 -4.40 -4.74
C LEU A 49 4.69 -3.17 -3.82
N ILE A 50 3.97 -3.18 -2.69
CA ILE A 50 3.95 -2.10 -1.69
C ILE A 50 5.36 -1.87 -1.12
N ILE A 51 6.08 -2.95 -0.82
CA ILE A 51 7.47 -2.90 -0.35
C ILE A 51 8.38 -2.29 -1.42
N LYS A 52 8.30 -2.77 -2.67
CA LYS A 52 9.10 -2.28 -3.80
C LYS A 52 8.85 -0.81 -4.11
N LYS A 53 7.63 -0.31 -3.86
CA LYS A 53 7.25 1.10 -4.02
C LYS A 53 7.71 1.99 -2.86
N GLY A 54 8.30 1.43 -1.80
CA GLY A 54 8.86 2.18 -0.69
C GLY A 54 7.82 2.70 0.31
N TYR A 55 6.71 1.97 0.48
CA TYR A 55 5.71 2.27 1.51
C TYR A 55 5.98 1.50 2.81
N VAL A 56 7.25 1.24 3.14
CA VAL A 56 7.64 0.59 4.40
C VAL A 56 8.21 1.61 5.38
N PRO A 57 7.95 1.47 6.70
CA PRO A 57 7.10 0.44 7.34
C PRO A 57 5.60 0.62 7.05
N VAL A 58 4.81 -0.47 7.10
CA VAL A 58 3.35 -0.45 6.94
C VAL A 58 2.72 -1.63 7.69
N ASP A 59 1.48 -1.44 8.14
CA ASP A 59 0.65 -2.48 8.74
C ASP A 59 -0.18 -3.16 7.63
N PHE A 60 0.17 -4.40 7.29
CA PHE A 60 -0.50 -5.14 6.23
C PHE A 60 -1.90 -5.61 6.62
N ASP A 61 -2.22 -5.76 7.91
CA ASP A 61 -3.58 -6.09 8.34
C ASP A 61 -4.52 -4.93 8.01
N LYS A 62 -4.08 -3.68 8.24
CA LYS A 62 -4.82 -2.48 7.84
C LYS A 62 -4.95 -2.35 6.32
N VAL A 63 -3.92 -2.71 5.55
CA VAL A 63 -4.02 -2.74 4.07
C VAL A 63 -5.08 -3.75 3.62
N GLY A 64 -5.18 -4.91 4.28
CA GLY A 64 -6.23 -5.89 4.04
C GLY A 64 -7.63 -5.34 4.27
N LEU A 65 -7.84 -4.65 5.40
CA LEU A 65 -9.13 -3.99 5.69
C LEU A 65 -9.50 -2.96 4.62
N MET A 66 -8.52 -2.14 4.17
CA MET A 66 -8.75 -1.16 3.10
C MET A 66 -9.16 -1.81 1.76
N LEU A 67 -8.62 -3.00 1.46
CA LEU A 67 -9.03 -3.74 0.26
C LEU A 67 -10.46 -4.25 0.34
N GLU A 68 -10.88 -4.75 1.51
CA GLU A 68 -12.27 -5.19 1.72
C GLU A 68 -13.24 -4.00 1.63
N ASP A 69 -12.87 -2.84 2.16
CA ASP A 69 -13.64 -1.59 2.00
C ASP A 69 -13.76 -1.20 0.52
N ILE A 70 -12.64 -1.15 -0.20
CA ILE A 70 -12.62 -0.85 -1.64
C ILE A 70 -13.51 -1.82 -2.40
N LYS A 71 -13.40 -3.12 -2.15
CA LYS A 71 -14.19 -4.17 -2.79
C LYS A 71 -15.70 -3.99 -2.60
N SER A 72 -16.13 -3.39 -1.49
CA SER A 72 -17.56 -3.10 -1.26
C SER A 72 -18.07 -1.91 -2.08
N ASP A 73 -17.18 -1.05 -2.57
CA ASP A 73 -17.48 0.18 -3.31
C ASP A 73 -17.39 0.04 -4.85
N ILE A 74 -16.82 -1.06 -5.36
CA ILE A 74 -16.68 -1.38 -6.81
C ILE A 74 -17.54 -2.56 -7.24
#